data_AF-A0A1S2NSP8-F1
#
_entry.id   AF-A0A1S2NSP8-F1
#
_cell.length_a   1.000
_cell.length_b   1.000
_cell.length_c   1.000
_cell.angle_alpha   90.00
_cell.angle_beta   90.00
_cell.angle_gamma   90.00
#
_symmetry.space_group_name_H-M   'P 1'
#
loop_
_entity.id
_entity.type
_entity.pdbx_description
1 polymer ?
#
loop_
_entity_poly.entity_id
_entity_poly.type
_entity_poly.pdbx_seq_one_letter_code
_entity_poly.pdbx_strand_id
1 'polypeptide(L)'
;MRKSFSRLASGGAAVAAAGALLFAAAPANATSSSGSWGIPGGHKMQVNAWHCGTYVNACDWKASTKLYKGKAHDKAQWVQNRAILTAHGISVSIKISKNPEATLKMTSKSQGEVRWKNYGKNKWISDTYGQMRPSRLTVYVSTKSCGSAQITSKIKFTEKCVTAGAA
;
A
#
# COMPACT_ATOMS: atom_id res chain seq x y z
N MET A 1 -44.96 -47.62 27.63
CA MET A 1 -46.09 -48.16 26.85
C MET A 1 -46.63 -47.06 25.94
N ARG A 2 -46.79 -47.33 24.63
CA ARG A 2 -47.51 -46.53 23.60
C ARG A 2 -46.84 -45.21 23.16
N LYS A 3 -46.89 -44.76 21.90
CA LYS A 3 -47.34 -45.28 20.60
C LYS A 3 -46.77 -44.31 19.56
N SER A 4 -46.43 -44.84 18.39
CA SER A 4 -46.12 -44.09 17.16
C SER A 4 -47.27 -43.17 16.75
N PHE A 5 -46.96 -42.00 16.20
CA PHE A 5 -47.79 -41.30 15.21
C PHE A 5 -46.90 -40.57 14.21
N SER A 6 -46.77 -41.14 13.02
CA SER A 6 -46.42 -40.43 11.79
C SER A 6 -47.62 -39.58 11.34
N ARG A 7 -47.40 -38.30 11.01
CA ARG A 7 -48.29 -37.55 10.11
C ARG A 7 -47.44 -36.72 9.15
N LEU A 8 -47.47 -37.13 7.88
CA LEU A 8 -47.17 -36.31 6.72
C LEU A 8 -48.27 -35.24 6.59
N ALA A 9 -47.88 -33.99 6.35
CA ALA A 9 -48.74 -32.99 5.73
C ALA A 9 -47.90 -32.19 4.73
N SER A 10 -48.20 -32.40 3.46
CA SER A 10 -47.72 -31.65 2.30
C SER A 10 -48.40 -30.29 2.20
N GLY A 11 -47.65 -29.28 1.74
CA GLY A 11 -48.18 -28.25 0.84
C GLY A 11 -48.28 -26.83 1.39
N GLY A 12 -47.81 -25.87 0.58
CA GLY A 12 -48.41 -24.54 0.53
C GLY A 12 -47.53 -23.34 0.88
N ALA A 13 -46.62 -23.00 -0.03
CA ALA A 13 -46.33 -21.65 -0.56
C ALA A 13 -46.26 -20.40 0.37
N ALA A 14 -45.11 -19.71 0.21
CA ALA A 14 -45.02 -18.31 -0.26
C ALA A 14 -44.49 -17.23 0.72
N VAL A 15 -43.34 -16.69 0.28
CA VAL A 15 -42.83 -15.29 0.32
C VAL A 15 -42.37 -14.64 1.63
N ALA A 16 -41.27 -13.90 1.45
CA ALA A 16 -40.70 -12.81 2.24
C ALA A 16 -39.67 -13.24 3.31
N ALA A 17 -38.42 -12.79 3.33
CA ALA A 17 -37.84 -11.61 2.71
C ALA A 17 -36.38 -11.88 2.29
N ALA A 18 -36.07 -11.61 1.02
CA ALA A 18 -34.72 -11.24 0.61
C ALA A 18 -34.44 -9.87 1.24
N GLY A 19 -33.71 -9.85 2.35
CA GLY A 19 -33.61 -8.65 3.18
C GLY A 19 -32.48 -8.70 4.19
N ALA A 20 -31.40 -9.40 3.87
CA ALA A 20 -30.12 -9.19 4.53
C ALA A 20 -29.08 -9.08 3.43
N LEU A 21 -28.98 -7.89 2.83
CA LEU A 21 -27.70 -7.48 2.27
C LEU A 21 -26.72 -7.56 3.43
N LEU A 22 -25.96 -8.64 3.41
CA LEU A 22 -24.79 -8.85 4.22
C LEU A 22 -23.95 -7.57 4.09
N PHE A 23 -24.02 -6.69 5.08
CA PHE A 23 -22.86 -5.89 5.46
C PHE A 23 -21.83 -6.88 6.02
N ALA A 24 -21.34 -7.78 5.15
CA ALA A 24 -20.00 -8.28 5.30
C ALA A 24 -19.15 -7.01 5.21
N ALA A 25 -18.79 -6.46 6.36
CA ALA A 25 -17.67 -5.57 6.45
C ALA A 25 -16.52 -6.34 5.78
N ALA A 26 -16.27 -6.03 4.51
CA ALA A 26 -15.05 -6.46 3.86
C ALA A 26 -13.95 -6.07 4.83
N PRO A 27 -13.05 -6.99 5.23
CA PRO A 27 -11.93 -6.59 6.04
C PRO A 27 -11.32 -5.39 5.31
N ALA A 28 -10.94 -4.34 6.05
CA ALA A 28 -10.25 -3.19 5.47
C ALA A 28 -8.88 -3.70 4.95
N ASN A 29 -8.91 -4.38 3.79
CA ASN A 29 -7.82 -5.16 3.24
C ASN A 29 -6.86 -4.19 2.61
N ALA A 30 -5.94 -3.68 3.41
CA ALA A 30 -4.89 -2.82 2.90
C ALA A 30 -4.15 -3.50 1.74
N THR A 31 -3.87 -2.73 0.69
CA THR A 31 -3.12 -3.26 -0.44
C THR A 31 -1.65 -2.99 -0.20
N SER A 32 -0.82 -4.01 -0.41
CA SER A 32 0.61 -3.90 -0.17
C SER A 32 1.42 -4.69 -1.18
N SER A 33 2.67 -4.29 -1.36
CA SER A 33 3.65 -4.99 -2.18
C SER A 33 5.04 -4.78 -1.60
N SER A 34 5.85 -5.84 -1.62
CA SER A 34 7.18 -5.84 -1.03
C SER A 34 8.17 -6.54 -1.95
N GLY A 35 9.38 -6.01 -2.04
CA GLY A 35 10.46 -6.54 -2.86
C GLY A 35 11.75 -6.55 -2.06
N SER A 36 12.55 -7.59 -2.25
CA SER A 36 13.82 -7.75 -1.54
C SER A 36 14.90 -8.18 -2.50
N TRP A 37 16.05 -7.51 -2.45
CA TRP A 37 17.18 -7.77 -3.35
C TRP A 37 18.47 -7.93 -2.55
N GLY A 38 19.21 -8.99 -2.87
CA GLY A 38 20.57 -9.18 -2.37
C GLY A 38 21.53 -8.20 -3.04
N ILE A 39 22.52 -7.75 -2.26
CA ILE A 39 23.55 -6.80 -2.69
C ILE A 39 24.91 -7.38 -2.24
N PRO A 40 25.99 -7.23 -3.03
CA PRO A 40 27.32 -7.74 -2.68
C PRO A 40 27.75 -7.31 -1.27
N GLY A 41 28.48 -8.17 -0.56
CA GLY A 41 28.91 -7.90 0.83
C GLY A 41 27.88 -8.31 1.90
N GLY A 42 26.87 -9.11 1.53
CA GLY A 42 25.85 -9.61 2.46
C GLY A 42 24.76 -8.58 2.81
N HIS A 43 24.69 -7.50 2.04
CA HIS A 43 23.67 -6.48 2.20
C HIS A 43 22.37 -6.92 1.51
N LYS A 44 21.25 -6.38 1.98
CA LYS A 44 19.92 -6.63 1.41
C LYS A 44 19.11 -5.35 1.44
N MET A 45 18.48 -5.00 0.32
CA MET A 45 17.52 -3.89 0.27
C MET A 45 16.10 -4.44 0.25
N GLN A 46 15.24 -3.90 1.11
CA GLN A 46 13.81 -4.15 1.09
C GLN A 46 13.07 -2.87 0.71
N VAL A 47 12.19 -2.95 -0.30
CA VAL A 47 11.31 -1.85 -0.70
C VAL A 47 9.88 -2.30 -0.51
N ASN A 48 9.07 -1.46 0.11
CA ASN A 48 7.67 -1.75 0.42
C ASN A 48 6.78 -0.60 -0.05
N ALA A 49 5.60 -0.95 -0.53
CA ALA A 49 4.49 -0.06 -0.84
C ALA A 49 3.25 -0.55 -0.09
N TRP A 50 2.47 0.38 0.42
CA TRP A 50 1.23 0.09 1.14
C TRP A 50 0.26 1.26 0.99
N HIS A 51 -1.02 0.95 0.86
CA HIS A 51 -2.10 1.91 1.08
C HIS A 51 -3.32 1.22 1.67
N CYS A 52 -4.24 2.01 2.22
CA CYS A 52 -5.50 1.53 2.74
C CYS A 52 -6.28 0.72 1.68
N GLY A 53 -7.12 -0.21 2.14
CA GLY A 53 -7.91 -1.08 1.26
C GLY A 53 -9.17 -0.42 0.73
N THR A 54 -9.81 0.39 1.58
CA THR A 54 -11.06 1.07 1.31
C THR A 54 -10.96 2.51 1.79
N TYR A 55 -11.55 3.43 1.03
CA TYR A 55 -11.60 4.85 1.37
C TYR A 55 -12.85 5.49 0.79
N VAL A 56 -13.46 6.41 1.53
CA VAL A 56 -14.54 7.26 1.00
C VAL A 56 -13.96 8.57 0.49
N ASN A 57 -13.07 9.19 1.27
CA ASN A 57 -12.50 10.52 0.96
C ASN A 57 -10.98 10.60 1.15
N ALA A 58 -10.40 9.69 1.93
CA ALA A 58 -8.98 9.71 2.27
C ALA A 58 -8.48 8.27 2.43
N CYS A 59 -7.30 8.01 1.90
CA CYS A 59 -6.59 6.76 2.02
C CYS A 59 -5.20 6.99 2.58
N ASP A 60 -4.88 6.35 3.69
CA ASP A 60 -3.51 6.36 4.21
C ASP A 60 -2.60 5.58 3.26
N TRP A 61 -1.36 6.03 3.15
CA TRP A 61 -0.34 5.37 2.33
C TRP A 61 1.01 5.37 3.03
N LYS A 62 1.84 4.40 2.67
CA LYS A 62 3.21 4.27 3.14
C LYS A 62 4.10 3.68 2.07
N ALA A 63 5.29 4.25 1.91
CA ALA A 63 6.36 3.73 1.07
C ALA A 63 7.64 3.66 1.90
N SER A 64 8.39 2.58 1.75
CA SER A 64 9.54 2.29 2.60
C SER A 64 10.69 1.71 1.79
N THR A 65 11.91 2.08 2.14
CA THR A 65 13.15 1.49 1.64
C THR A 65 14.10 1.28 2.80
N LYS A 66 14.50 0.03 3.04
CA LYS A 66 15.29 -0.37 4.22
C LYS A 66 16.48 -1.22 3.81
N LEU A 67 17.64 -0.85 4.34
CA LEU A 67 18.90 -1.57 4.18
C LEU A 67 19.16 -2.47 5.38
N TYR A 68 19.58 -3.68 5.08
CA TYR A 68 19.98 -4.70 6.03
C TYR A 68 21.35 -5.28 5.68
N LYS A 69 22.03 -5.84 6.68
CA LYS A 69 23.15 -6.75 6.54
C LYS A 69 22.89 -7.97 7.42
N GLY A 70 22.71 -9.13 6.79
CA GLY A 70 22.13 -10.29 7.48
C GLY A 70 20.75 -9.98 8.06
N LYS A 71 20.58 -10.11 9.38
CA LYS A 71 19.32 -9.83 10.11
C LYS A 71 19.25 -8.41 10.68
N ALA A 72 20.36 -7.67 10.73
CA ALA A 72 20.42 -6.34 11.34
C ALA A 72 20.28 -5.22 10.31
N HIS A 73 19.86 -4.04 10.77
CA HIS A 73 19.92 -2.81 9.96
C HIS A 73 21.36 -2.39 9.74
N ASP A 74 21.64 -1.83 8.55
CA ASP A 74 22.99 -1.42 8.18
C ASP A 74 23.03 0.01 7.64
N LYS A 75 24.16 0.69 7.82
CA LYS A 75 24.31 2.11 7.50
C LYS A 75 24.78 2.29 6.05
N ALA A 76 23.99 3.00 5.26
CA ALA A 76 24.41 3.52 3.97
C ALA A 76 24.97 4.94 4.09
N GLN A 77 25.56 5.47 3.03
CA GLN A 77 25.83 6.90 2.89
C GLN A 77 24.52 7.69 2.73
N TRP A 78 23.56 7.11 2.00
CA TRP A 78 22.19 7.59 1.92
C TRP A 78 21.24 6.47 1.47
N VAL A 79 19.98 6.58 1.89
CA VAL A 79 18.86 5.77 1.40
C VAL A 79 17.78 6.71 0.90
N GLN A 80 17.22 6.42 -0.26
CA GLN A 80 16.14 7.20 -0.86
C GLN A 80 14.93 6.31 -1.12
N ASN A 81 13.76 6.89 -0.89
CA ASN A 81 12.50 6.37 -1.33
C ASN A 81 11.79 7.42 -2.19
N ARG A 82 11.21 6.97 -3.30
CA ARG A 82 10.39 7.74 -4.21
C ARG A 82 9.06 7.03 -4.34
N ALA A 83 8.03 7.58 -3.72
CA ALA A 83 6.67 7.10 -3.79
C ALA A 83 5.93 7.82 -4.92
N ILE A 84 5.23 7.08 -5.76
CA ILE A 84 4.34 7.61 -6.80
C ILE A 84 2.94 7.16 -6.41
N LEU A 85 2.06 8.13 -6.20
CA LEU A 85 0.68 7.93 -5.78
C LEU A 85 -0.22 8.34 -6.92
N THR A 86 -1.09 7.43 -7.35
CA THR A 86 -1.93 7.63 -8.53
C THR A 86 -3.38 7.31 -8.19
N ALA A 87 -4.30 8.18 -8.61
CA ALA A 87 -5.73 7.92 -8.63
C ALA A 87 -6.14 7.53 -10.06
N HIS A 88 -6.89 6.44 -10.19
CA HIS A 88 -7.31 5.89 -11.47
C HIS A 88 -8.82 6.10 -11.67
N GLY A 89 -9.20 6.51 -12.88
CA GLY A 89 -10.58 6.80 -13.26
C GLY A 89 -10.66 7.90 -14.32
N ILE A 90 -11.87 8.23 -14.74
CA ILE A 90 -12.11 9.24 -15.77
C ILE A 90 -12.14 10.63 -15.11
N SER A 91 -11.28 11.54 -15.59
CA SER A 91 -11.25 12.94 -15.12
C SER A 91 -11.07 13.12 -13.61
N VAL A 92 -10.26 12.25 -12.99
CA VAL A 92 -10.03 12.22 -11.55
C VAL A 92 -8.91 13.17 -11.09
N SER A 93 -8.90 13.48 -9.80
CA SER A 93 -7.80 14.21 -9.16
C SER A 93 -7.42 13.62 -7.81
N ILE A 94 -6.23 13.96 -7.32
CA ILE A 94 -5.70 13.50 -6.04
C ILE A 94 -5.01 14.64 -5.30
N LYS A 95 -5.26 14.75 -3.99
CA LYS A 95 -4.45 15.58 -3.09
C LYS A 95 -3.62 14.67 -2.21
N ILE A 96 -2.36 15.03 -1.96
CA ILE A 96 -1.42 14.19 -1.22
C ILE A 96 -0.86 14.99 -0.04
N SER A 97 -0.94 14.42 1.16
CA SER A 97 -0.12 14.81 2.30
C SER A 97 1.04 13.82 2.44
N LYS A 98 2.13 14.30 3.04
CA LYS A 98 3.40 13.58 3.15
C LYS A 98 4.10 13.91 4.45
N ASN A 99 4.75 12.90 5.01
CA ASN A 99 5.64 12.95 6.15
C ASN A 99 6.81 11.99 5.90
N PRO A 100 8.02 12.27 6.42
CA PRO A 100 8.47 13.52 7.08
C PRO A 100 8.60 14.67 6.05
N GLU A 101 9.55 15.62 6.19
CA GLU A 101 9.86 16.71 5.24
C GLU A 101 10.33 16.23 3.84
N ALA A 102 9.59 15.29 3.24
CA ALA A 102 9.76 14.83 1.89
C ALA A 102 9.36 15.94 0.91
N THR A 103 9.92 15.89 -0.30
CA THR A 103 9.45 16.73 -1.41
C THR A 103 8.21 16.10 -2.01
N LEU A 104 7.15 16.87 -2.25
CA LEU A 104 5.97 16.45 -3.01
C LEU A 104 5.93 17.25 -4.31
N LYS A 105 5.82 16.55 -5.44
CA LYS A 105 5.59 17.14 -6.75
C LYS A 105 4.37 16.48 -7.39
N MET A 106 3.35 17.26 -7.69
CA MET A 106 2.25 16.79 -8.53
C MET A 106 2.75 16.70 -9.98
N THR A 107 2.66 15.52 -10.60
CA THR A 107 3.03 15.32 -12.01
C THR A 107 1.83 15.45 -12.94
N SER A 108 0.63 15.25 -12.42
CA SER A 108 -0.64 15.51 -13.10
C SER A 108 -1.73 15.81 -12.05
N LYS A 109 -2.98 16.02 -12.48
CA LYS A 109 -4.12 16.14 -11.55
C LYS A 109 -4.34 14.86 -10.72
N SER A 110 -4.05 13.70 -11.30
CA SER A 110 -4.32 12.38 -10.73
C SER A 110 -3.07 11.66 -10.20
N GLN A 111 -1.88 12.26 -10.29
CA GLN A 111 -0.63 11.64 -9.87
C GLN A 111 0.31 12.63 -9.18
N GLY A 112 0.90 12.19 -8.07
CA GLY A 112 1.99 12.91 -7.41
C GLY A 112 3.14 12.00 -7.01
N GLU A 113 4.33 12.59 -6.95
CA GLU A 113 5.56 11.96 -6.50
C GLU A 113 5.99 12.54 -5.16
N VAL A 114 6.20 11.68 -4.16
CA VAL A 114 6.79 12.02 -2.88
C VAL A 114 8.19 11.42 -2.81
N ARG A 115 9.21 12.26 -2.62
CA ARG A 115 10.60 11.83 -2.56
C ARG A 115 11.23 12.22 -1.23
N TRP A 116 11.82 11.24 -0.56
CA TRP A 116 12.62 11.47 0.63
C TRP A 116 13.95 10.75 0.55
N LYS A 117 15.02 11.51 0.78
CA LYS A 117 16.39 11.00 0.83
C LYS A 117 16.94 11.25 2.22
N ASN A 118 17.22 10.17 2.91
CA ASN A 118 17.70 10.21 4.29
C ASN A 118 19.23 10.23 4.31
N TYR A 119 19.77 11.36 4.80
CA TYR A 119 21.18 11.57 5.09
C TYR A 119 21.47 11.67 6.60
N GLY A 120 20.45 11.48 7.45
CA GLY A 120 20.50 11.72 8.89
C GLY A 120 21.10 10.57 9.69
N LYS A 121 20.74 10.45 10.98
CA LYS A 121 21.28 9.40 11.88
C LYS A 121 20.85 7.98 11.48
N ASN A 122 19.67 7.85 10.85
CA ASN A 122 19.09 6.57 10.43
C ASN A 122 19.30 6.31 8.93
N LYS A 123 20.55 6.30 8.45
CA LYS A 123 20.91 6.06 7.03
C LYS A 123 20.67 4.63 6.54
N TRP A 124 19.84 3.88 7.23
CA TRP A 124 19.42 2.53 6.88
C TRP A 124 17.98 2.52 6.33
N ILE A 125 17.24 3.65 6.43
CA ILE A 125 15.82 3.72 6.10
C ILE A 125 15.44 5.02 5.41
N SER A 126 14.54 4.91 4.43
CA SER A 126 13.73 6.00 3.91
C SER A 126 12.26 5.56 3.86
N ASP A 127 11.51 5.97 4.88
CA ASP A 127 10.07 5.78 5.02
C ASP A 127 9.35 7.11 4.78
N THR A 128 8.37 7.08 3.87
CA THR A 128 7.43 8.17 3.67
C THR A 128 6.01 7.65 3.87
N TYR A 129 5.14 8.49 4.41
CA TYR A 129 3.75 8.16 4.65
C TYR A 129 2.89 9.41 4.63
N GLY A 130 1.58 9.22 4.54
CA GLY A 130 0.63 10.31 4.59
C GLY A 130 -0.74 9.88 4.15
N GLN A 131 -1.53 10.83 3.68
CA GLN A 131 -2.87 10.61 3.15
C GLN A 131 -2.95 11.03 1.70
N MET A 132 -3.59 10.20 0.88
CA MET A 132 -4.08 10.60 -0.42
C MET A 132 -5.58 10.81 -0.35
N ARG A 133 -6.07 11.90 -0.92
CA ARG A 133 -7.48 12.27 -0.98
C ARG A 133 -7.90 12.32 -2.44
N PRO A 134 -8.31 11.18 -3.02
CA PRO A 134 -8.80 11.12 -4.38
C PRO A 134 -10.20 11.75 -4.53
N SER A 135 -10.54 12.19 -5.72
CA SER A 135 -11.89 12.66 -6.08
C SER A 135 -12.93 11.51 -6.07
N ARG A 136 -14.22 11.84 -5.94
CA ARG A 136 -15.31 10.85 -5.87
C ARG A 136 -15.42 9.89 -7.07
N LEU A 137 -14.94 10.30 -8.25
CA LEU A 137 -14.97 9.48 -9.46
C LEU A 137 -13.77 8.51 -9.57
N THR A 138 -12.93 8.45 -8.54
CA THR A 138 -11.80 7.53 -8.50
C THR A 138 -12.28 6.10 -8.27
N VAL A 139 -11.91 5.22 -9.20
CA VAL A 139 -12.23 3.79 -9.17
C VAL A 139 -11.33 3.08 -8.18
N TYR A 140 -10.03 3.36 -8.23
CA TYR A 140 -9.03 2.84 -7.29
C TYR A 140 -7.81 3.76 -7.22
N VAL A 141 -6.95 3.56 -6.22
CA VAL A 141 -5.63 4.21 -6.11
C VAL A 141 -4.52 3.16 -6.16
N SER A 142 -3.33 3.61 -6.53
CA SER A 142 -2.11 2.79 -6.40
C SER A 142 -0.98 3.59 -5.75
N THR A 143 -0.10 2.85 -5.07
CA THR A 143 1.15 3.36 -4.48
C THR A 143 2.30 2.56 -5.05
N LYS A 144 3.15 3.21 -5.84
CA LYS A 144 4.42 2.65 -6.30
C LYS A 144 5.55 3.18 -5.44
N SER A 145 6.34 2.30 -4.86
CA SER A 145 7.50 2.64 -4.03
C SER A 145 8.77 2.24 -4.75
N CYS A 146 9.64 3.22 -5.02
CA CYS A 146 10.92 3.03 -5.68
C CYS A 146 12.06 3.35 -4.72
N GLY A 147 12.88 2.36 -4.39
CA GLY A 147 14.00 2.48 -3.47
C GLY A 147 15.35 2.54 -4.18
N SER A 148 16.24 3.41 -3.72
CA SER A 148 17.65 3.46 -4.14
C SER A 148 18.56 3.78 -2.95
N ALA A 149 19.82 3.38 -3.03
CA ALA A 149 20.79 3.66 -1.95
C ALA A 149 22.23 3.73 -2.46
N GLN A 150 23.05 4.47 -1.73
CA GLN A 150 24.51 4.38 -1.81
C GLN A 150 25.01 3.82 -0.48
N ILE A 151 25.51 2.58 -0.50
CA ILE A 151 25.87 1.85 0.71
C ILE A 151 27.28 2.24 1.13
N THR A 152 28.24 2.10 0.22
CA THR A 152 29.62 2.61 0.32
C THR A 152 29.94 3.37 -0.96
N SER A 153 31.10 4.02 -1.09
CA SER A 153 31.50 4.69 -2.35
C SER A 153 31.49 3.76 -3.57
N LYS A 154 31.68 2.44 -3.37
CA LYS A 154 31.75 1.41 -4.42
C LYS A 154 30.45 0.61 -4.58
N ILE A 155 29.61 0.52 -3.55
CA ILE A 155 28.41 -0.31 -3.56
C ILE A 155 27.16 0.58 -3.65
N LYS A 156 26.41 0.40 -4.73
CA LYS A 156 25.17 1.14 -5.02
C LYS A 156 24.01 0.17 -5.21
N PHE A 157 22.84 0.57 -4.75
CA PHE A 157 21.58 -0.07 -5.09
C PHE A 157 20.86 0.82 -6.10
N THR A 158 20.80 0.36 -7.35
CA THR A 158 20.05 1.04 -8.41
C THR A 158 18.56 0.99 -8.11
N GLU A 159 17.80 1.94 -8.65
CA GLU A 159 16.39 2.07 -8.33
C GLU A 159 15.61 0.79 -8.68
N LYS A 160 14.90 0.25 -7.69
CA LYS A 160 13.96 -0.87 -7.87
C LYS A 160 12.63 -0.51 -7.23
N CYS A 161 11.55 -0.94 -7.86
CA CYS A 161 10.21 -0.53 -7.47
C CYS A 161 9.30 -1.72 -7.19
N VAL A 162 8.32 -1.49 -6.32
CA VAL A 162 7.15 -2.35 -6.09
C VAL A 162 5.89 -1.50 -6.13
N THR A 163 4.75 -2.10 -6.49
CA THR A 163 3.48 -1.39 -6.61
C THR A 163 2.42 -2.11 -5.80
N ALA A 164 1.79 -1.37 -4.88
CA ALA A 164 0.54 -1.74 -4.24
C ALA A 164 -0.61 -1.10 -5.04
N GLY A 165 -1.58 -1.90 -5.49
CA GLY A 165 -2.73 -1.48 -6.29
C GLY A 165 -2.93 -2.44 -7.48
N ALA A 166 -4.09 -2.34 -8.14
CA ALA A 166 -4.30 -3.03 -9.41
C ALA A 166 -3.34 -2.47 -10.46
N ALA A 167 -2.77 -3.37 -11.27
CA ALA A 167 -1.88 -3.06 -12.39
C ALA A 167 -2.67 -3.01 -13.70
#